data_AF-A0A098L8B8-F1
#
_entry.id   AF-A0A098L8B8-F1
#
_cell.length_a   1.000
_cell.length_b   1.000
_cell.length_c   1.000
_cell.angle_alpha   90.00
_cell.angle_beta   90.00
_cell.angle_gamma   90.00
#
_symmetry.space_group_name_H-M   'P 1'
#
loop_
_entity.id
_entity.type
_entity.pdbx_description
1 polymer ?
#
loop_
_entity_poly.entity_id
_entity_poly.type
_entity_poly.pdbx_seq_one_letter_code
_entity_poly.pdbx_strand_id
1 'polypeptide(L)'
;MRILKLFVLFCFAFQYSDAQVFRTGDVNLDAALRDFNIHSKTDFSLFKKKISVDFGLSEGRIDHLLLSYKMEPADLLLVLETSRHCSKPVEKVIECYEGNKGHGWGQIAKDLGIKPGSPEFHAMKKDLKYKCKADKYYHGNGTNQGHSKGKGKGKGKKM
;
A
#
# COMPACT_ATOMS: atom_id res chain seq x y z
N MET A 1 23.17 29.96 42.02
CA MET A 1 21.73 29.68 41.85
C MET A 1 21.19 30.74 40.88
N ARG A 2 20.78 30.46 39.65
CA ARG A 2 19.82 29.45 39.19
C ARG A 2 20.27 28.86 37.85
N ILE A 3 20.31 27.54 37.81
CA ILE A 3 20.37 26.70 36.63
C ILE A 3 19.08 26.89 35.82
N LEU A 4 19.11 26.48 34.54
CA LEU A 4 17.96 26.24 33.64
C LEU A 4 17.57 27.50 32.84
N LYS A 5 17.84 27.57 31.54
CA LYS A 5 17.20 26.75 30.50
C LYS A 5 18.19 26.32 29.41
N LEU A 6 18.72 25.09 29.53
CA LEU A 6 18.86 24.20 28.39
C LEU A 6 17.44 23.84 27.89
N PHE A 7 17.30 23.37 26.64
CA PHE A 7 16.05 23.20 25.86
C PHE A 7 15.64 24.53 25.19
N VAL A 8 15.86 24.74 23.90
CA VAL A 8 15.29 23.94 22.81
C VAL A 8 16.28 23.88 21.65
N LEU A 9 17.01 22.78 21.54
CA LEU A 9 17.65 22.33 20.31
C LEU A 9 16.91 21.05 19.89
N PHE A 10 15.60 21.18 19.65
CA PHE A 10 14.78 20.12 19.11
C PHE A 10 14.79 20.26 17.59
N CYS A 11 15.94 19.95 16.98
CA CYS A 11 15.98 19.55 15.59
C CYS A 11 15.22 18.22 15.51
N PHE A 12 13.89 18.27 15.36
CA PHE A 12 13.12 17.13 14.89
C PHE A 12 13.39 16.97 13.39
N ALA A 13 14.63 16.63 13.07
CA ALA A 13 15.03 16.15 11.76
C ALA A 13 14.64 14.67 11.66
N PHE A 14 13.35 14.39 11.66
CA PHE A 14 12.75 13.16 11.19
C PHE A 14 11.32 13.60 10.85
N GLN A 15 10.87 13.55 9.60
CA GLN A 15 10.84 12.31 8.85
C GLN A 15 10.98 12.58 7.36
N TYR A 16 11.88 11.86 6.70
CA TYR A 16 11.72 11.58 5.29
C TYR A 16 10.41 10.81 5.16
N SER A 17 9.35 11.46 4.67
CA SER A 17 8.27 10.73 3.99
C SER A 17 8.86 10.24 2.68
N ASP A 18 9.71 9.22 2.74
CA ASP A 18 10.13 8.53 1.53
C ASP A 18 8.85 7.91 0.98
N ALA A 19 8.42 8.39 -0.19
CA ALA A 19 7.20 7.91 -0.81
C ALA A 19 7.44 6.44 -1.13
N GLN A 20 6.79 5.55 -0.36
CA GLN A 20 6.99 4.11 -0.48
C GLN A 20 6.91 3.66 -1.95
N VAL A 21 8.02 3.14 -2.46
CA VAL A 21 8.13 2.66 -3.84
C VAL A 21 7.94 1.14 -3.84
N PHE A 22 6.75 0.68 -4.25
CA PHE A 22 6.43 -0.75 -4.23
C PHE A 22 7.19 -1.55 -5.29
N ARG A 23 7.44 -1.00 -6.49
CA ARG A 23 8.15 -1.65 -7.60
C ARG A 23 7.57 -3.03 -7.91
N THR A 24 6.25 -3.12 -8.09
CA THR A 24 5.57 -4.38 -8.47
C THR A 24 5.76 -4.75 -9.94
N GLY A 25 6.45 -3.90 -10.72
CA GLY A 25 6.54 -4.02 -12.17
C GLY A 25 5.26 -3.60 -12.90
N ASP A 26 4.33 -2.94 -12.21
CA ASP A 26 3.09 -2.40 -12.78
C ASP A 26 2.79 -1.03 -12.16
N VAL A 27 2.98 0.04 -12.94
CA VAL A 27 2.86 1.42 -12.46
C VAL A 27 1.46 1.77 -11.93
N ASN A 28 0.42 1.14 -12.48
CA ASN A 28 -0.96 1.36 -12.04
C ASN A 28 -1.23 0.65 -10.72
N LEU A 29 -0.66 -0.54 -10.53
CA LEU A 29 -0.72 -1.23 -9.25
C LEU A 29 0.07 -0.47 -8.18
N ASP A 30 1.27 0.01 -8.50
CA ASP A 30 2.07 0.83 -7.57
C ASP A 30 1.34 2.10 -7.13
N ALA A 31 0.61 2.75 -8.05
CA ALA A 31 -0.24 3.89 -7.72
C ALA A 31 -1.43 3.48 -6.83
N ALA A 32 -2.11 2.39 -7.18
CA ALA A 32 -3.24 1.88 -6.40
C ALA A 32 -2.85 1.48 -4.97
N LEU A 33 -1.65 0.92 -4.78
CA LEU A 33 -1.10 0.57 -3.47
C LEU A 33 -0.76 1.81 -2.64
N ARG A 34 -0.23 2.88 -3.26
CA ARG A 34 -0.04 4.16 -2.56
C ARG A 34 -1.36 4.73 -2.07
N ASP A 35 -2.39 4.75 -2.92
CA ASP A 35 -3.72 5.25 -2.54
C ASP A 35 -4.33 4.39 -1.42
N PHE A 36 -4.24 3.07 -1.54
CA PHE A 36 -4.66 2.12 -0.51
C PHE A 36 -3.98 2.41 0.83
N ASN A 37 -2.67 2.70 0.80
CA ASN A 37 -1.91 3.02 2.00
C ASN A 37 -2.40 4.31 2.68
N ILE A 38 -2.69 5.35 1.89
CA ILE A 38 -3.20 6.64 2.38
C ILE A 38 -4.58 6.45 3.02
N HIS A 39 -5.50 5.78 2.33
CA HIS A 39 -6.85 5.53 2.86
C HIS A 39 -6.81 4.66 4.12
N SER A 40 -6.03 3.58 4.11
CA SER A 40 -5.91 2.67 5.25
C SER A 40 -5.31 3.36 6.48
N LYS A 41 -4.44 4.35 6.30
CA LYS A 41 -3.93 5.18 7.41
C LYS A 41 -4.97 6.17 7.93
N THR A 42 -5.89 6.61 7.08
CA THR A 42 -6.95 7.55 7.44
C THR A 42 -8.06 6.85 8.22
N ASP A 43 -8.47 5.65 7.79
CA ASP A 43 -9.42 4.80 8.51
C ASP A 43 -8.79 3.43 8.84
N PHE A 44 -7.93 3.44 9.84
CA PHE A 44 -7.20 2.25 10.26
C PHE A 44 -8.12 1.18 10.85
N SER A 45 -9.23 1.55 11.49
CA SER A 45 -10.20 0.57 12.01
C SER A 45 -10.89 -0.17 10.88
N LEU A 46 -11.32 0.53 9.83
CA LEU A 46 -11.90 -0.10 8.65
C LEU A 46 -10.90 -1.01 7.94
N PHE A 47 -9.65 -0.56 7.79
CA PHE A 47 -8.57 -1.38 7.24
C PHE A 47 -8.40 -2.70 8.02
N LYS A 48 -8.31 -2.66 9.35
CA LYS A 48 -8.15 -3.87 10.17
C LYS A 48 -9.34 -4.83 10.03
N LYS A 49 -10.56 -4.31 10.04
CA LYS A 49 -11.77 -5.11 9.81
C LYS A 49 -11.75 -5.78 8.44
N LYS A 50 -11.34 -5.05 7.40
CA LYS A 50 -11.20 -5.59 6.04
C LYS A 50 -10.19 -6.73 5.98
N ILE A 51 -8.99 -6.52 6.51
CA ILE A 51 -7.95 -7.57 6.53
C ILE A 51 -8.41 -8.78 7.35
N SER A 52 -9.09 -8.54 8.47
CA SER A 52 -9.66 -9.61 9.30
C SER A 52 -10.65 -10.48 8.53
N VAL A 53 -11.59 -9.86 7.81
CA VAL A 53 -12.58 -10.58 6.98
C VAL A 53 -11.92 -11.27 5.79
N ASP A 54 -11.02 -10.58 5.09
CA ASP A 54 -10.42 -11.08 3.84
C ASP A 54 -9.43 -12.24 4.06
N PHE A 55 -8.74 -12.27 5.21
CA PHE A 55 -7.65 -13.21 5.50
C PHE A 55 -7.84 -14.04 6.77
N GLY A 56 -8.94 -13.85 7.51
CA GLY A 56 -9.23 -14.60 8.74
C GLY A 56 -8.30 -14.28 9.91
N LEU A 57 -7.70 -13.08 9.95
CA LEU A 57 -6.76 -12.67 10.98
C LEU A 57 -7.46 -11.85 12.07
N SER A 58 -7.16 -12.10 13.35
CA SER A 58 -7.63 -11.23 14.42
C SER A 58 -7.02 -9.82 14.31
N GLU A 59 -7.74 -8.78 14.74
CA GLU A 59 -7.21 -7.42 14.73
C GLU A 59 -5.92 -7.28 15.55
N GLY A 60 -5.81 -8.01 16.67
CA GLY A 60 -4.57 -8.06 17.46
C GLY A 60 -3.39 -8.69 16.71
N ARG A 61 -3.64 -9.70 15.85
CA ARG A 61 -2.59 -10.25 14.98
C ARG A 61 -2.19 -9.25 13.91
N ILE A 62 -3.13 -8.50 13.34
CA ILE A 62 -2.86 -7.43 12.37
C ILE A 62 -1.99 -6.34 13.00
N ASP A 63 -2.36 -5.87 14.19
CA ASP A 63 -1.58 -4.88 14.94
C ASP A 63 -0.16 -5.39 15.22
N HIS A 64 -0.02 -6.64 15.68
CA HIS A 64 1.29 -7.26 15.90
C HIS A 64 2.15 -7.29 14.63
N LEU A 65 1.58 -7.69 13.48
CA LEU A 65 2.33 -7.74 12.22
C LEU A 65 2.82 -6.35 11.79
N LEU A 66 1.96 -5.33 11.89
CA LEU A 66 2.33 -3.96 11.49
C LEU A 66 3.41 -3.39 12.40
N LEU A 67 3.27 -3.56 13.72
CA LEU A 67 4.20 -3.01 14.70
C LEU A 67 5.54 -3.75 14.71
N SER A 68 5.53 -5.08 14.76
CA SER A 68 6.75 -5.89 14.88
C SER A 68 7.67 -5.77 13.67
N TYR A 69 7.09 -5.60 12.48
CA TYR A 69 7.85 -5.54 11.22
C TYR A 69 7.93 -4.13 10.61
N LYS A 70 7.37 -3.12 11.30
CA LYS A 70 7.28 -1.73 10.83
C LYS A 70 6.71 -1.65 9.41
N MET A 71 5.66 -2.44 9.17
CA MET A 71 4.99 -2.54 7.87
C MET A 71 3.93 -1.45 7.75
N GLU A 72 3.80 -0.93 6.55
CA GLU A 72 2.67 -0.10 6.19
C GLU A 72 1.45 -0.97 5.81
N PRO A 73 0.21 -0.45 5.88
CA PRO A 73 -0.98 -1.20 5.46
C PRO A 73 -0.87 -1.88 4.09
N ALA A 74 -0.27 -1.20 3.11
CA ALA A 74 -0.04 -1.75 1.79
C ALA A 74 1.02 -2.88 1.77
N ASP A 75 2.04 -2.83 2.62
CA ASP A 75 2.99 -3.94 2.77
C ASP A 75 2.30 -5.17 3.34
N LEU A 76 1.49 -4.99 4.38
CA LEU A 76 0.75 -6.11 4.97
C LEU A 76 -0.17 -6.74 3.92
N LEU A 77 -0.89 -5.95 3.12
CA LEU A 77 -1.71 -6.46 2.03
C LEU A 77 -0.88 -7.29 1.03
N LEU A 78 0.31 -6.81 0.66
CA LEU A 78 1.21 -7.51 -0.26
C LEU A 78 1.77 -8.80 0.35
N VAL A 79 2.15 -8.80 1.63
CA VAL A 79 2.57 -10.00 2.35
C VAL A 79 1.49 -11.07 2.28
N LEU A 80 0.26 -10.71 2.65
CA LEU A 80 -0.85 -11.66 2.76
C LEU A 80 -1.26 -12.20 1.39
N GLU A 81 -1.32 -11.35 0.37
CA GLU A 81 -1.61 -11.80 -1.00
C GLU A 81 -0.50 -12.67 -1.58
N THR A 82 0.75 -12.30 -1.37
CA THR A 82 1.87 -13.10 -1.85
C THR A 82 1.85 -14.48 -1.18
N SER A 83 1.62 -14.55 0.13
CA SER A 83 1.46 -15.80 0.88
C SER A 83 0.37 -16.69 0.28
N ARG A 84 -0.81 -16.13 -0.02
CA ARG A 84 -1.93 -16.84 -0.64
C ARG A 84 -1.57 -17.39 -2.04
N HIS A 85 -0.83 -16.63 -2.84
CA HIS A 85 -0.50 -17.02 -4.21
C HIS A 85 0.70 -17.97 -4.34
N CYS A 86 1.66 -17.94 -3.42
CA CYS A 86 2.78 -18.90 -3.41
C CYS A 86 2.57 -20.10 -2.47
N SER A 87 1.43 -20.15 -1.77
CA SER A 87 1.12 -21.19 -0.77
C SER A 87 2.20 -21.34 0.30
N LYS A 88 2.83 -20.22 0.69
CA LYS A 88 3.84 -20.18 1.76
C LYS A 88 3.28 -19.50 3.01
N PRO A 89 3.73 -19.88 4.21
CA PRO A 89 3.34 -19.19 5.45
C PRO A 89 3.63 -17.68 5.37
N VAL A 90 2.79 -16.88 6.04
CA VAL A 90 2.94 -15.42 6.13
C VAL A 90 4.32 -15.05 6.66
N GLU A 91 4.81 -15.77 7.67
CA GLU A 91 6.14 -15.60 8.25
C GLU A 91 7.24 -15.75 7.21
N LYS A 92 7.09 -16.70 6.27
CA LYS A 92 8.11 -16.90 5.23
C LYS A 92 8.17 -15.73 4.26
N VAL A 93 7.03 -15.14 3.95
CA VAL A 93 6.95 -13.93 3.12
C VAL A 93 7.53 -12.73 3.84
N ILE A 94 7.28 -12.61 5.15
CA ILE A 94 7.84 -11.56 6.00
C ILE A 94 9.37 -11.66 6.07
N GLU A 95 9.93 -12.87 6.23
CA GLU A 95 11.39 -13.08 6.18
C GLU A 95 11.98 -12.54 4.87
N CYS A 96 11.35 -12.86 3.73
CA CYS A 96 11.78 -12.34 2.43
C CYS A 96 11.60 -10.82 2.32
N TYR A 97 10.52 -10.26 2.87
CA TYR A 97 10.29 -8.81 2.91
C TYR A 97 11.37 -8.09 3.73
N GLU A 98 11.66 -8.54 4.95
CA GLU A 98 12.70 -7.97 5.82
C GLU A 98 14.08 -8.00 5.14
N GLY A 99 14.43 -9.11 4.48
CA GLY A 99 15.69 -9.26 3.75
C GLY A 99 15.80 -8.41 2.48
N ASN A 100 14.68 -7.94 1.92
CA ASN A 100 14.62 -7.22 0.64
C ASN A 100 14.04 -5.81 0.76
N LYS A 101 13.98 -5.21 1.96
CA LYS A 101 13.51 -3.83 2.14
C LYS A 101 14.24 -2.89 1.16
N GLY A 102 13.49 -2.09 0.40
CA GLY A 102 14.01 -1.18 -0.63
C GLY A 102 14.29 -1.78 -2.02
N HIS A 103 14.35 -3.12 -2.16
CA HIS A 103 14.56 -3.78 -3.45
C HIS A 103 13.26 -3.90 -4.26
N GLY A 104 12.12 -3.83 -3.57
CA GLY A 104 10.81 -3.82 -4.17
C GLY A 104 10.15 -5.20 -4.27
N TRP A 105 8.84 -5.18 -4.49
CA TRP A 105 7.99 -6.37 -4.41
C TRP A 105 8.18 -7.35 -5.58
N GLY A 106 8.67 -6.87 -6.73
CA GLY A 106 9.04 -7.75 -7.84
C GLY A 106 10.16 -8.74 -7.47
N GLN A 107 11.16 -8.30 -6.69
CA GLN A 107 12.25 -9.17 -6.24
C GLN A 107 11.78 -10.14 -5.14
N ILE A 108 10.98 -9.65 -4.18
CA ILE A 108 10.40 -10.49 -3.13
C ILE A 108 9.56 -11.62 -3.74
N ALA A 109 8.69 -11.31 -4.71
CA ALA A 109 7.88 -12.32 -5.40
C ALA A 109 8.76 -13.39 -6.09
N LYS A 110 9.85 -12.95 -6.74
CA LYS A 110 10.81 -13.85 -7.38
C LYS A 110 11.49 -14.78 -6.37
N ASP A 111 11.95 -14.26 -5.23
CA ASP A 111 12.59 -15.05 -4.16
C ASP A 111 11.62 -16.06 -3.54
N LEU A 112 10.33 -15.74 -3.54
CA LEU A 112 9.27 -16.62 -3.08
C LEU A 112 8.84 -17.65 -4.14
N GLY A 113 9.44 -17.63 -5.34
CA GLY A 113 9.18 -18.59 -6.41
C GLY A 113 8.08 -18.19 -7.39
N ILE A 114 7.48 -17.00 -7.22
CA ILE A 114 6.56 -16.43 -8.20
C ILE A 114 7.40 -15.74 -9.27
N LYS A 115 7.57 -16.39 -10.43
CA LYS A 115 8.37 -15.84 -11.53
C LYS A 115 7.69 -14.60 -12.11
N PRO A 116 8.39 -13.49 -12.32
CA PRO A 116 7.85 -12.34 -13.04
C PRO A 116 7.27 -12.77 -14.41
N GLY A 117 6.03 -12.38 -14.67
CA GLY A 117 5.31 -12.75 -15.90
C GLY A 117 4.61 -14.11 -15.87
N SER A 118 4.71 -14.89 -14.78
CA SER A 118 3.96 -16.14 -14.67
C SER A 118 2.44 -15.89 -14.50
N PRO A 119 1.59 -16.89 -14.79
CA PRO A 119 0.16 -16.80 -14.52
C PRO A 119 -0.15 -16.43 -13.06
N GLU A 120 0.61 -16.99 -12.10
CA GLU A 120 0.47 -16.71 -10.68
C GLU A 120 0.83 -15.25 -10.35
N PHE A 121 1.88 -14.71 -10.98
CA PHE A 121 2.25 -13.31 -10.82
C PHE A 121 1.16 -12.37 -11.34
N HIS A 122 0.56 -12.70 -12.48
CA HIS A 122 -0.56 -11.93 -13.04
C HIS A 122 -1.82 -12.04 -12.17
N ALA A 123 -2.12 -13.23 -11.66
CA ALA A 123 -3.25 -13.46 -10.74
C ALA A 123 -3.08 -12.64 -9.45
N MET A 124 -1.91 -12.68 -8.83
CA MET A 124 -1.59 -11.91 -7.64
C MET A 124 -1.80 -10.40 -7.86
N LYS A 125 -1.29 -9.86 -8.97
CA LYS A 125 -1.50 -8.45 -9.31
C LYS A 125 -2.96 -8.11 -9.56
N LYS A 126 -3.74 -9.01 -10.17
CA LYS A 126 -5.17 -8.81 -10.43
C LYS A 126 -5.94 -8.70 -9.11
N ASP A 127 -5.65 -9.58 -8.16
CA ASP A 127 -6.32 -9.62 -6.87
C ASP A 127 -5.96 -8.40 -6.01
N LEU A 128 -4.68 -7.99 -6.02
CA LEU A 128 -4.24 -6.73 -5.41
C LEU A 128 -4.98 -5.52 -6.01
N LYS A 129 -5.10 -5.44 -7.34
CA LYS A 129 -5.85 -4.36 -8.00
C LYS A 129 -7.32 -4.37 -7.62
N TYR A 130 -7.94 -5.56 -7.54
CA TYR A 130 -9.33 -5.69 -7.11
C TYR A 130 -9.53 -5.17 -5.68
N LYS A 131 -8.66 -5.56 -4.75
CA LYS A 131 -8.73 -5.10 -3.36
C LYS A 131 -8.49 -3.60 -3.21
N CYS A 132 -7.50 -3.04 -3.91
CA CYS A 132 -7.26 -1.59 -3.92
C CYS A 132 -8.44 -0.82 -4.54
N LYS A 133 -9.08 -1.36 -5.60
CA LYS A 133 -10.26 -0.75 -6.20
C LYS A 133 -11.46 -0.80 -5.26
N ALA A 134 -11.71 -1.94 -4.61
CA ALA A 134 -12.77 -2.08 -3.62
C ALA A 134 -12.59 -1.05 -2.48
N ASP A 135 -11.37 -0.95 -1.95
CA ASP A 135 -11.02 0.03 -0.91
C ASP A 135 -11.37 1.48 -1.30
N LYS A 136 -11.05 1.89 -2.53
CA LYS A 136 -11.43 3.22 -3.06
C LYS A 136 -12.93 3.48 -3.06
N TYR A 137 -13.76 2.47 -3.33
CA TYR A 137 -15.21 2.65 -3.28
C TYR A 137 -15.73 2.80 -1.85
N TYR A 138 -15.15 2.08 -0.89
CA TYR A 138 -15.54 2.18 0.53
C TYR A 138 -15.25 3.55 1.12
N HIS A 139 -14.13 4.17 0.75
CA HIS A 139 -13.73 5.48 1.26
C HIS A 139 -14.41 6.67 0.54
N GLY A 140 -15.30 6.41 -0.42
CA GLY A 140 -15.89 7.44 -1.27
C GLY A 140 -14.87 8.03 -2.24
N ASN A 141 -15.33 8.48 -3.40
CA ASN A 141 -14.50 8.93 -4.51
C ASN A 141 -13.79 10.27 -4.19
N GLY A 142 -12.81 10.26 -3.30
CA GLY A 142 -12.05 11.41 -2.86
C GLY A 142 -10.87 11.72 -3.77
N THR A 143 -11.11 12.02 -5.05
CA THR A 143 -10.23 12.89 -5.88
C THR A 143 -10.91 13.19 -7.22
N ASN A 144 -11.63 14.31 -7.29
CA ASN A 144 -11.81 15.03 -8.55
C ASN A 144 -10.44 15.63 -8.96
N GLN A 145 -9.60 14.86 -9.64
CA GLN A 145 -8.54 15.40 -10.49
C GLN A 145 -8.67 14.83 -11.91
N GLY A 146 -9.86 14.99 -12.49
CA GLY A 146 -10.06 14.91 -13.93
C GLY A 146 -9.85 16.29 -14.53
N HIS A 147 -8.66 16.56 -15.08
CA HIS A 147 -8.48 17.63 -16.05
C HIS A 147 -9.36 17.33 -17.28
N SER A 148 -10.61 17.78 -17.26
CA SER A 148 -11.46 17.76 -18.46
C SER A 148 -11.15 18.99 -19.30
N LYS A 149 -10.16 18.87 -20.19
CA LYS A 149 -9.91 19.85 -21.26
C LYS A 149 -10.88 19.57 -22.41
N GLY A 150 -12.16 19.83 -22.18
CA GLY A 150 -13.22 19.76 -23.20
C GLY A 150 -13.14 20.94 -24.15
N LYS A 151 -12.40 20.78 -25.25
CA LYS A 151 -12.27 21.77 -26.33
C LYS A 151 -13.50 21.69 -27.25
N GLY A 152 -14.62 22.29 -26.85
CA GLY A 152 -15.85 22.38 -27.64
C GLY A 152 -15.90 23.67 -28.48
N LYS A 153 -15.42 23.60 -29.74
CA LYS A 153 -15.65 24.62 -30.78
C LYS A 153 -17.10 24.48 -31.27
N GLY A 154 -17.92 25.52 -31.12
CA GLY A 154 -19.28 25.56 -31.69
C GLY A 154 -19.61 26.98 -32.16
N LYS A 155 -19.58 27.18 -33.48
CA LYS A 155 -19.88 28.43 -34.17
C LYS A 155 -21.36 28.80 -34.01
N GLY A 156 -21.64 30.10 -34.05
CA GLY A 156 -22.93 30.68 -33.73
C GLY A 156 -24.04 30.46 -34.76
N LYS A 157 -25.22 30.97 -34.41
CA LYS A 157 -26.16 31.54 -35.36
C LYS A 157 -27.08 32.51 -34.62
N LYS A 158 -27.03 33.78 -35.02
CA LYS A 158 -28.09 34.77 -34.77
C LYS A 158 -29.30 34.34 -35.60
N MET A 159 -30.48 34.31 -34.98
CA MET A 159 -31.75 34.76 -35.56
C MET A 159 -32.54 35.43 -34.45
#